data_AF-A0A1Y0IEZ3-F1
#
_entry.id   AF-A0A1Y0IEZ3-F1
#
_cell.length_a   1.000
_cell.length_b   1.000
_cell.length_c   1.000
_cell.angle_alpha   90.00
_cell.angle_beta   90.00
_cell.angle_gamma   90.00
#
_symmetry.space_group_name_H-M   'P 1'
#
loop_
_entity.id
_entity.type
_entity.pdbx_description
1 polymer ?
#
loop_
_entity_poly.entity_id
_entity_poly.type
_entity_poly.pdbx_seq_one_letter_code
_entity_poly.pdbx_strand_id
1 'polypeptide(L)'
;MDVAHSTKIFIGSIFGMFGVVLFPYIQFLHELQTITFESFILLAGVCILTPVILSAVYLKKISPDFAFLGPVLFIGLSLVSLMWGSQIKDYMSLKAGFFDSEAGELAEPPLLNNAAPHFFRDAGVAFSLNSAWISKQHPVLGYEYFVLENDNERQAEIRPTCAHGSNKGLAEWVLALGVSGSQDSKPKQCFLWRDDFRACWIEDAQDDTWPFRYRFISENRAIPQSFQFDLVTNKYDPSALSDFRELLRSINITPIAPNPNCVIISAWL
;
A
#
# COMPACT_ATOMS: atom_id res chain seq x y z
N MET A 1 5.42 48.30 10.03
CA MET A 1 6.00 46.97 10.31
C MET A 1 7.47 47.03 9.91
N ASP A 2 8.40 46.85 10.85
CA ASP A 2 9.83 47.01 10.56
C ASP A 2 10.34 45.93 9.60
N VAL A 3 11.11 46.34 8.59
CA VAL A 3 11.72 45.46 7.58
C VAL A 3 12.54 44.35 8.24
N ALA A 4 13.20 44.64 9.36
CA ALA A 4 13.96 43.67 10.14
C ALA A 4 13.07 42.57 10.77
N HIS A 5 11.82 42.89 11.12
CA HIS A 5 10.90 41.93 11.73
C HIS A 5 10.32 40.98 10.67
N SER A 6 9.87 41.51 9.53
CA SER A 6 9.39 40.71 8.40
C SER A 6 10.48 39.77 7.85
N THR A 7 11.74 40.22 7.84
CA THR A 7 12.88 39.41 7.40
C THR A 7 13.14 38.23 8.33
N LYS A 8 13.08 38.44 9.65
CA LYS A 8 13.26 37.35 10.65
C LYS A 8 12.17 36.28 10.54
N ILE A 9 10.92 36.71 10.33
CA ILE A 9 9.80 35.78 10.14
C ILE A 9 10.00 34.97 8.85
N PHE A 10 10.33 35.63 7.74
CA PHE A 10 10.55 34.95 6.46
C PHE A 10 11.69 33.93 6.51
N ILE A 11 12.82 34.29 7.13
CA ILE A 11 13.95 33.37 7.35
C ILE A 11 13.52 32.20 8.25
N GLY A 12 12.85 32.49 9.37
CA GLY A 12 12.34 31.46 10.27
C GLY A 12 11.37 30.50 9.57
N SER A 13 10.52 31.01 8.68
CA SER A 13 9.61 30.21 7.87
C SER A 13 10.33 29.34 6.84
N ILE A 14 11.38 29.84 6.18
CA ILE A 14 12.18 29.03 5.23
C ILE A 14 12.98 27.96 5.96
N PHE A 15 13.65 28.30 7.07
CA PHE A 15 14.37 27.32 7.88
C PHE A 15 13.44 26.30 8.52
N GLY A 16 12.27 26.73 9.00
CA GLY A 16 11.22 25.84 9.48
C GLY A 16 10.70 24.92 8.37
N MET A 17 10.49 25.45 7.16
CA MET A 17 10.11 24.66 6.00
C MET A 17 11.20 23.65 5.62
N PHE A 18 12.48 24.04 5.63
CA PHE A 18 13.59 23.11 5.38
C PHE A 18 13.69 22.03 6.45
N GLY A 19 13.64 22.43 7.73
CA GLY A 19 13.78 21.51 8.86
C GLY A 19 12.63 20.52 8.97
N VAL A 20 11.40 20.93 8.65
CA VAL A 20 10.21 20.07 8.75
C VAL A 20 9.92 19.32 7.46
N VAL A 21 10.10 19.97 6.30
CA VAL A 21 9.68 19.43 4.99
C VAL A 21 10.83 18.81 4.21
N LEU A 22 12.09 19.15 4.46
CA LEU A 22 13.21 18.65 3.64
C LEU A 22 14.17 17.74 4.40
N PHE A 23 14.49 18.08 5.65
CA PHE A 23 15.47 17.33 6.42
C PHE A 23 15.09 15.85 6.63
N PRO A 24 13.83 15.51 6.99
CA PRO A 24 13.42 14.10 7.07
C PRO A 24 13.53 13.37 5.71
N TYR A 25 13.36 14.09 4.60
CA TYR A 25 13.38 13.53 3.25
C TYR A 25 14.80 13.25 2.77
N ILE A 26 15.78 14.11 3.10
CA ILE A 26 17.20 13.88 2.76
C ILE A 26 17.72 12.63 3.47
N GLN A 27 17.46 12.51 4.77
CA GLN A 27 17.89 11.34 5.55
C GLN A 27 17.25 10.05 4.98
N PHE A 28 15.96 10.13 4.67
CA PHE A 28 15.21 9.03 4.07
C PHE A 28 15.74 8.59 2.70
N LEU A 29 15.95 9.54 1.77
CA LEU A 29 16.46 9.25 0.42
C LEU A 29 17.89 8.67 0.45
N HIS A 30 18.71 9.10 1.41
CA HIS A 30 20.03 8.51 1.64
C HIS A 30 19.92 7.06 2.10
N GLU A 31 19.00 6.76 3.03
CA GLU A 31 18.81 5.42 3.59
C GLU A 31 18.21 4.41 2.57
N LEU A 32 17.38 4.87 1.63
CA LEU A 32 16.81 4.00 0.60
C LEU A 32 17.74 3.69 -0.59
N GLN A 33 18.88 4.39 -0.73
CA GLN A 33 19.76 4.28 -1.92
C GLN A 33 19.03 4.47 -3.28
N THR A 34 17.81 5.04 -3.28
CA THR A 34 16.94 5.18 -4.47
C THR A 34 17.12 6.51 -5.19
N ILE A 35 18.19 7.25 -4.91
CA ILE A 35 18.40 8.55 -5.55
C ILE A 35 18.78 8.33 -7.02
N THR A 36 17.78 8.34 -7.89
CA THR A 36 18.00 8.48 -9.33
C THR A 36 18.70 9.81 -9.58
N PHE A 37 19.52 9.88 -10.64
CA PHE A 37 20.27 11.10 -10.99
C PHE A 37 19.36 12.34 -11.09
N GLU A 38 18.14 12.16 -11.60
CA GLU A 38 17.13 13.22 -11.69
C GLU A 38 16.65 13.70 -10.30
N SER A 39 16.41 12.76 -9.38
CA SER A 39 16.04 13.06 -7.99
C SER A 39 17.15 13.79 -7.24
N PHE A 40 18.40 13.42 -7.52
CA PHE A 40 19.58 14.11 -6.99
C PHE A 40 19.66 15.56 -7.49
N ILE A 41 19.47 15.78 -8.80
CA ILE A 41 19.47 17.12 -9.39
C ILE A 41 18.37 17.99 -8.80
N LEU A 42 17.17 17.45 -8.62
CA LEU A 42 16.04 18.16 -8.03
C LEU A 42 16.32 18.57 -6.58
N LEU A 43 16.81 17.62 -5.76
CA LEU A 43 17.16 17.84 -4.35
C LEU A 43 18.33 18.82 -4.20
N ALA A 44 19.39 18.64 -5.00
CA ALA A 44 20.53 19.57 -5.06
C ALA A 44 20.08 20.96 -5.53
N GLY A 45 19.19 21.03 -6.52
CA GLY A 45 18.60 22.27 -7.01
C GLY A 45 17.87 23.03 -5.91
N VAL A 46 17.04 22.35 -5.12
CA VAL A 46 16.34 22.95 -3.96
C VAL A 46 17.32 23.40 -2.87
N CYS A 47 18.30 22.56 -2.54
CA CYS A 47 19.34 22.86 -1.54
C CYS A 47 20.27 24.00 -1.97
N ILE A 48 20.45 24.26 -3.27
CA ILE A 48 21.28 25.34 -3.81
C ILE A 48 20.44 26.61 -4.04
N LEU A 49 19.22 26.50 -4.57
CA LEU A 49 18.35 27.65 -4.85
C LEU A 49 17.96 28.40 -3.58
N THR A 50 17.79 27.68 -2.47
CA THR A 50 17.38 28.27 -1.20
C THR A 50 18.43 29.20 -0.59
N PRO A 51 19.71 28.80 -0.42
CA PRO A 51 20.76 29.72 0.02
C PRO A 51 21.03 30.84 -0.99
N VAL A 52 20.86 30.62 -2.30
CA VAL A 52 20.96 31.68 -3.32
C VAL A 52 19.85 32.72 -3.15
N ILE A 53 18.61 32.29 -2.92
CA ILE A 53 17.47 33.19 -2.70
C ILE A 53 17.61 33.90 -1.35
N LEU A 54 18.01 33.19 -0.29
CA LEU A 54 18.32 33.80 1.01
C LEU A 54 19.43 34.85 0.91
N SER A 55 20.48 34.57 0.13
CA SER A 55 21.56 35.52 -0.13
C SER A 55 21.09 36.71 -0.96
N ALA A 56 20.23 36.50 -1.96
CA ALA A 56 19.63 37.57 -2.76
C ALA A 56 18.68 38.46 -1.93
N VAL A 57 17.91 37.87 -1.01
CA VAL A 57 17.04 38.56 -0.03
C VAL A 57 17.85 39.36 0.99
N TYR A 58 18.98 38.82 1.44
CA TYR A 58 19.83 39.46 2.44
C TYR A 58 20.69 40.59 1.84
N LEU A 59 21.19 40.42 0.61
CA LEU A 59 22.11 41.36 -0.04
C LEU A 59 21.41 42.52 -0.76
N LYS A 60 20.14 42.38 -1.14
CA LYS A 60 19.32 43.51 -1.62
C LYS A 60 18.04 43.55 -0.82
N LYS A 61 17.68 44.72 -0.29
CA LYS A 61 16.29 45.05 0.08
C LYS A 61 15.41 44.74 -1.13
N ILE A 62 14.81 43.56 -1.16
CA ILE A 62 14.19 43.03 -2.36
C ILE A 62 13.07 43.96 -2.82
N SER A 63 13.11 44.31 -4.11
CA SER A 63 11.98 44.93 -4.80
C SER A 63 10.77 44.00 -4.68
N PRO A 64 9.55 44.49 -4.39
CA PRO A 64 8.34 43.67 -4.29
C PRO A 64 8.12 42.73 -5.49
N ASP A 65 8.74 43.02 -6.63
CA ASP A 65 8.76 42.21 -7.84
C ASP A 65 9.24 40.76 -7.66
N PHE A 66 9.98 40.41 -6.59
CA PHE A 66 10.47 39.04 -6.36
C PHE A 66 9.70 38.26 -5.29
N ALA A 67 8.61 38.81 -4.75
CA ALA A 67 7.78 38.14 -3.74
C ALA A 67 7.15 36.83 -4.27
N PHE A 68 7.00 36.66 -5.59
CA PHE A 68 6.46 35.46 -6.22
C PHE A 68 7.37 34.22 -6.07
N LEU A 69 8.67 34.39 -5.77
CA LEU A 69 9.62 33.28 -5.62
C LEU A 69 9.27 32.38 -4.43
N GLY A 70 8.73 32.94 -3.33
CA GLY A 70 8.33 32.17 -2.15
C GLY A 70 7.21 31.16 -2.47
N PRO A 71 6.07 31.60 -3.02
CA PRO A 71 5.01 30.69 -3.48
C PRO A 71 5.47 29.68 -4.52
N VAL A 72 6.30 30.07 -5.48
CA VAL A 72 6.84 29.15 -6.51
C VAL A 72 7.70 28.05 -5.87
N LEU A 73 8.57 28.40 -4.92
CA LEU A 73 9.34 27.41 -4.17
C LEU A 73 8.44 26.49 -3.34
N PHE A 74 7.43 27.04 -2.66
CA PHE A 74 6.50 26.24 -1.87
C PHE A 74 5.72 25.23 -2.74
N ILE A 75 5.23 25.66 -3.91
CA ILE A 75 4.56 24.77 -4.86
C ILE A 75 5.54 23.72 -5.38
N GLY A 76 6.74 24.11 -5.78
CA GLY A 76 7.78 23.18 -6.23
C GLY A 76 8.08 22.11 -5.18
N LEU A 77 8.36 22.53 -3.93
CA LEU A 77 8.60 21.64 -2.79
C LEU A 77 7.41 20.72 -2.49
N SER A 78 6.19 21.23 -2.61
CA SER A 78 4.99 20.43 -2.40
C SER A 78 4.83 19.35 -3.48
N LEU A 79 5.09 19.68 -4.75
CA LEU A 79 5.07 18.70 -5.85
C LEU A 79 6.15 17.64 -5.67
N VAL A 80 7.35 18.06 -5.27
CA VAL A 80 8.47 17.17 -4.93
C VAL A 80 8.08 16.20 -3.80
N SER A 81 7.47 16.71 -2.73
CA SER A 81 6.97 15.91 -1.60
C SER A 81 5.89 14.90 -2.04
N LEU A 82 4.98 15.30 -2.93
CA LEU A 82 3.94 14.42 -3.47
C LEU A 82 4.52 13.26 -4.30
N MET A 83 5.59 13.50 -5.07
CA MET A 83 6.23 12.46 -5.89
C MET A 83 6.82 11.31 -5.06
N TRP A 84 7.30 11.59 -3.85
CA TRP A 84 7.92 10.59 -2.97
C TRP A 84 7.06 10.22 -1.76
N GLY A 85 5.86 10.78 -1.64
CA GLY A 85 4.99 10.60 -0.49
C GLY A 85 4.67 9.13 -0.19
N SER A 86 4.47 8.30 -1.21
CA SER A 86 4.22 6.86 -1.06
C SER A 86 5.43 6.12 -0.49
N GLN A 87 6.60 6.35 -1.07
CA GLN A 87 7.87 5.72 -0.66
C GLN A 87 8.22 6.08 0.79
N ILE A 88 7.98 7.34 1.20
CA ILE A 88 8.20 7.80 2.57
C ILE A 88 7.26 7.09 3.54
N LYS A 89 5.98 7.02 3.21
CA LYS A 89 4.99 6.32 4.05
C LYS A 89 5.35 4.84 4.20
N ASP A 90 5.76 4.20 3.12
CA ASP A 90 6.18 2.80 3.13
C ASP A 90 7.40 2.58 4.02
N TYR A 91 8.39 3.46 3.94
CA TYR A 91 9.56 3.39 4.80
C TYR A 91 9.27 3.67 6.26
N MET A 92 8.47 4.70 6.54
CA MET A 92 8.05 5.02 7.90
C MET A 92 7.28 3.85 8.51
N SER A 93 6.40 3.19 7.74
CA SER A 93 5.69 1.99 8.22
C SER A 93 6.64 0.84 8.53
N LEU A 94 7.67 0.60 7.72
CA LEU A 94 8.72 -0.37 8.02
C LEU A 94 9.49 -0.02 9.30
N LYS A 95 9.97 1.23 9.43
CA LYS A 95 10.78 1.66 10.58
C LYS A 95 9.99 1.79 11.88
N ALA A 96 8.69 2.08 11.78
CA ALA A 96 7.79 2.07 12.93
C ALA A 96 7.43 0.65 13.40
N GLY A 97 7.92 -0.39 12.71
CA GLY A 97 7.67 -1.78 13.04
C GLY A 97 6.28 -2.28 12.67
N PHE A 98 5.62 -1.62 11.71
CA PHE A 98 4.28 -2.02 11.25
C PHE A 98 4.24 -3.45 10.68
N PHE A 99 5.38 -3.94 10.17
CA PHE A 99 5.54 -5.28 9.59
C PHE A 99 6.41 -6.22 10.44
N ASP A 100 6.70 -5.86 11.69
CA ASP A 100 7.62 -6.62 12.55
C ASP A 100 6.96 -7.83 13.22
N SER A 101 5.64 -8.00 13.07
CA SER A 101 4.99 -9.20 13.58
C SER A 101 5.44 -10.43 12.78
N GLU A 102 5.62 -11.57 13.46
CA GLU A 102 5.84 -12.84 12.76
C GLU A 102 4.64 -13.16 11.87
N ALA A 103 4.75 -14.04 10.87
CA ALA A 103 3.61 -14.36 9.99
C ALA A 103 2.45 -15.12 10.69
N GLY A 104 2.57 -15.41 11.98
CA GLY A 104 1.65 -16.27 12.74
C GLY A 104 1.65 -17.71 12.22
N GLU A 105 0.77 -18.57 12.75
CA GLU A 105 0.60 -19.94 12.28
C GLU A 105 -0.09 -19.99 10.90
N LEU A 106 0.65 -19.62 9.87
CA LEU A 106 0.64 -20.35 8.62
C LEU A 106 1.36 -21.72 8.86
N ALA A 107 1.00 -22.47 9.91
CA ALA A 107 1.60 -23.76 10.32
C ALA A 107 1.18 -24.92 9.41
N GLU A 108 2.14 -25.64 8.82
CA GLU A 108 1.99 -26.73 7.82
C GLU A 108 0.92 -27.79 8.17
N PRO A 109 -0.21 -27.90 7.45
CA PRO A 109 -0.97 -29.13 7.37
C PRO A 109 -0.46 -30.00 6.19
N PRO A 110 -0.80 -31.29 6.17
CA PRO A 110 -0.38 -32.22 5.12
C PRO A 110 -0.81 -31.77 3.73
N LEU A 111 0.03 -32.07 2.73
CA LEU A 111 -0.26 -31.88 1.30
C LEU A 111 -1.67 -32.39 0.95
N LEU A 112 -2.51 -31.52 0.40
CA LEU A 112 -3.80 -31.90 -0.17
C LEU A 112 -3.57 -32.90 -1.30
N ASN A 113 -3.99 -34.15 -1.11
CA ASN A 113 -3.92 -35.18 -2.14
C ASN A 113 -4.77 -34.88 -3.39
N ASN A 114 -5.64 -33.85 -3.36
CA ASN A 114 -6.61 -33.52 -4.42
C ASN A 114 -6.72 -31.99 -4.72
N ALA A 115 -5.62 -31.24 -4.68
CA ALA A 115 -5.66 -29.81 -5.01
C ALA A 115 -5.54 -29.59 -6.54
N ALA A 116 -6.43 -28.75 -7.09
CA ALA A 116 -6.35 -28.31 -8.49
C ALA A 116 -5.54 -27.00 -8.57
N PRO A 117 -4.58 -26.88 -9.50
CA PRO A 117 -3.85 -25.64 -9.70
C PRO A 117 -4.71 -24.62 -10.47
N HIS A 118 -4.72 -23.38 -9.99
CA HIS A 118 -5.38 -22.23 -10.57
C HIS A 118 -4.36 -21.13 -10.86
N PHE A 119 -4.57 -20.40 -11.96
CA PHE A 119 -3.67 -19.34 -12.40
C PHE A 119 -4.44 -18.03 -12.52
N PHE A 120 -4.25 -17.15 -11.54
CA PHE A 120 -4.75 -15.80 -11.56
C PHE A 120 -3.74 -14.88 -12.26
N ARG A 121 -3.78 -14.91 -13.59
CA ARG A 121 -2.81 -14.26 -14.48
C ARG A 121 -2.72 -12.75 -14.29
N ASP A 122 -3.84 -12.09 -14.02
CA ASP A 122 -3.88 -10.64 -13.86
C ASP A 122 -3.05 -10.20 -12.67
N ALA A 123 -3.08 -10.92 -11.54
CA ALA A 123 -2.22 -10.68 -10.38
C ALA A 123 -0.78 -11.18 -10.54
N GLY A 124 -0.51 -12.02 -11.54
CA GLY A 124 0.71 -12.83 -11.59
C GLY A 124 0.80 -13.83 -10.45
N VAL A 125 -0.30 -14.49 -10.08
CA VAL A 125 -0.34 -15.46 -8.97
C VAL A 125 -0.90 -16.79 -9.44
N ALA A 126 -0.21 -17.89 -9.16
CA ALA A 126 -0.76 -19.24 -9.23
C ALA A 126 -1.01 -19.75 -7.82
N PHE A 127 -2.07 -20.50 -7.59
CA PHE A 127 -2.37 -21.11 -6.29
C PHE A 127 -3.07 -22.45 -6.51
N SER A 128 -3.17 -23.26 -5.46
CA SER A 128 -3.90 -24.52 -5.49
C SER A 128 -5.05 -24.45 -4.50
N LEU A 129 -6.19 -25.02 -4.89
CA LEU A 129 -7.39 -25.05 -4.07
C LEU A 129 -7.97 -26.47 -4.07
N ASN A 130 -8.62 -26.84 -2.97
CA ASN A 130 -9.30 -28.14 -2.87
C ASN A 130 -10.37 -28.27 -3.97
N SER A 131 -10.48 -29.44 -4.60
CA SER A 131 -11.44 -29.74 -5.66
C SER A 131 -12.92 -29.53 -5.28
N ALA A 132 -13.24 -29.43 -3.99
CA ALA A 132 -14.59 -29.09 -3.52
C ALA A 132 -15.01 -27.66 -3.90
N TRP A 133 -14.06 -26.78 -4.18
CA TRP A 133 -14.32 -25.40 -4.57
C TRP A 133 -14.63 -25.30 -6.06
N ILE A 134 -15.71 -24.60 -6.38
CA ILE A 134 -16.21 -24.44 -7.74
C ILE A 134 -15.83 -23.03 -8.22
N SER A 135 -15.10 -22.95 -9.33
CA SER A 135 -14.84 -21.67 -10.01
C SER A 135 -16.13 -21.16 -10.66
N LYS A 136 -16.44 -19.88 -10.41
CA LYS A 136 -17.56 -19.14 -10.99
C LYS A 136 -17.07 -17.80 -11.51
N GLN A 137 -17.82 -17.19 -12.43
CA GLN A 137 -17.56 -15.84 -12.92
C GLN A 137 -18.65 -14.87 -12.44
N HIS A 138 -18.23 -13.71 -11.96
CA HIS A 138 -19.16 -12.67 -11.52
C HIS A 138 -19.93 -12.13 -12.72
N PRO A 139 -21.28 -12.17 -12.72
CA PRO A 139 -22.06 -11.92 -13.93
C PRO A 139 -21.92 -10.49 -14.48
N VAL A 140 -21.67 -9.51 -13.59
CA VAL A 140 -21.53 -8.10 -13.97
C VAL A 140 -20.09 -7.73 -14.26
N LEU A 141 -19.17 -8.33 -13.50
CA LEU A 141 -17.79 -7.89 -13.46
C LEU A 141 -16.86 -8.79 -14.28
N GLY A 142 -17.32 -9.99 -14.65
CA GLY A 142 -16.55 -10.99 -15.40
C GLY A 142 -15.45 -11.68 -14.60
N TYR A 143 -15.28 -11.35 -13.32
CA TYR A 143 -14.16 -11.84 -12.50
C TYR A 143 -14.37 -13.26 -11.99
N GLU A 144 -13.30 -14.03 -11.99
CA GLU A 144 -13.28 -15.38 -11.42
C GLU A 144 -13.28 -15.31 -9.89
N TYR A 145 -14.12 -16.13 -9.28
CA TYR A 145 -14.20 -16.34 -7.83
C TYR A 145 -14.52 -17.81 -7.56
N PHE A 146 -14.25 -18.27 -6.34
CA PHE A 146 -14.42 -19.68 -5.98
C PHE A 146 -15.47 -19.80 -4.90
N VAL A 147 -16.37 -20.78 -5.05
CA VAL A 147 -17.47 -20.99 -4.11
C VAL A 147 -17.42 -22.39 -3.55
N LEU A 148 -17.61 -22.49 -2.23
CA LEU A 148 -17.92 -23.73 -1.56
C LEU A 148 -19.44 -23.80 -1.34
N GLU A 149 -20.07 -24.82 -1.94
CA GLU A 149 -21.52 -25.02 -1.89
C GLU A 149 -21.83 -26.40 -1.29
N ASN A 150 -22.83 -26.47 -0.43
CA ASN A 150 -23.38 -27.73 0.07
C ASN A 150 -24.90 -27.67 -0.07
N ASP A 151 -25.53 -28.71 -0.64
CA ASP A 151 -26.98 -28.76 -0.87
C ASP A 151 -27.57 -27.52 -1.58
N ASN A 152 -26.84 -26.94 -2.55
CA ASN A 152 -27.15 -25.69 -3.26
C ASN A 152 -27.16 -24.42 -2.39
N GLU A 153 -26.70 -24.48 -1.15
CA GLU A 153 -26.47 -23.32 -0.30
C GLU A 153 -25.00 -22.90 -0.35
N ARG A 154 -24.75 -21.61 -0.61
CA ARG A 154 -23.41 -21.02 -0.59
C ARG A 154 -22.91 -20.94 0.86
N GLN A 155 -21.83 -21.62 1.17
CA GLN A 155 -21.23 -21.60 2.51
C GLN A 155 -20.11 -20.57 2.62
N ALA A 156 -19.22 -20.58 1.63
CA ALA A 156 -18.04 -19.73 1.59
C ALA A 156 -17.69 -19.30 0.16
N GLU A 157 -16.99 -18.18 0.06
CA GLU A 157 -16.56 -17.59 -1.20
C GLU A 157 -15.12 -17.06 -1.07
N ILE A 158 -14.25 -17.43 -2.02
CA ILE A 158 -12.91 -16.86 -2.14
C ILE A 158 -12.89 -15.94 -3.35
N ARG A 159 -12.49 -14.69 -3.14
CA ARG A 159 -12.45 -13.62 -4.14
C ARG A 159 -11.00 -13.15 -4.31
N PRO A 160 -10.28 -13.62 -5.33
CA PRO A 160 -9.01 -13.04 -5.72
C PRO A 160 -9.21 -11.64 -6.29
N THR A 161 -8.31 -10.74 -5.96
CA THR A 161 -8.22 -9.39 -6.51
C THR A 161 -6.75 -9.04 -6.72
N CYS A 162 -6.48 -8.12 -7.63
CA CYS A 162 -5.15 -7.61 -7.89
C CYS A 162 -5.19 -6.12 -7.96
N ALA A 163 -4.12 -5.47 -7.53
CA ALA A 163 -3.91 -4.05 -7.77
C ALA A 163 -2.52 -3.89 -8.41
N HIS A 164 -2.49 -3.29 -9.59
CA HIS A 164 -1.26 -2.84 -10.22
C HIS A 164 -1.26 -1.34 -10.29
N GLY A 165 -0.13 -0.74 -9.94
CA GLY A 165 0.07 0.70 -10.08
C GLY A 165 -0.73 1.56 -9.12
N SER A 166 -1.18 1.05 -7.96
CA SER A 166 -1.67 1.94 -6.92
C SER A 166 -0.51 2.75 -6.35
N ASN A 167 -0.55 4.08 -6.49
CA ASN A 167 0.38 4.98 -5.79
C ASN A 167 0.24 4.93 -4.25
N LYS A 168 -0.66 4.10 -3.74
CA LYS A 168 -0.90 3.86 -2.32
C LYS A 168 -0.18 2.58 -1.94
N GLY A 169 0.75 2.66 -1.00
CA GLY A 169 1.38 1.48 -0.43
C GLY A 169 0.45 0.71 0.51
N LEU A 170 0.81 -0.54 0.82
CA LEU A 170 0.00 -1.48 1.61
C LEU A 170 -0.49 -0.90 2.94
N ALA A 171 0.34 -0.13 3.65
CA ALA A 171 -0.05 0.48 4.92
C ALA A 171 -1.22 1.48 4.74
N GLU A 172 -1.22 2.25 3.65
CA GLU A 172 -2.31 3.19 3.35
C GLU A 172 -3.59 2.45 2.97
N TRP A 173 -3.49 1.34 2.23
CA TRP A 173 -4.63 0.46 1.92
C TRP A 173 -5.26 -0.11 3.19
N VAL A 174 -4.46 -0.68 4.07
CA VAL A 174 -4.91 -1.27 5.34
C VAL A 174 -5.58 -0.21 6.23
N LEU A 175 -5.00 0.98 6.33
CA LEU A 175 -5.59 2.09 7.08
C LEU A 175 -6.91 2.57 6.45
N ALA A 176 -6.98 2.67 5.12
CA ALA A 176 -8.20 3.10 4.43
C ALA A 176 -9.36 2.12 4.61
N LEU A 177 -9.07 0.82 4.70
CA LEU A 177 -10.07 -0.20 5.01
C LEU A 177 -10.67 0.01 6.42
N GLY A 178 -9.82 0.34 7.41
CA GLY A 178 -10.27 0.65 8.77
C GLY A 178 -11.11 1.94 8.89
N VAL A 179 -10.97 2.88 7.95
CA VAL A 179 -11.74 4.14 7.94
C VAL A 179 -13.12 3.97 7.28
N SER A 180 -13.30 3.00 6.38
CA SER A 180 -14.43 2.98 5.44
C SER A 180 -15.60 2.07 5.79
N GLY A 181 -15.50 1.16 6.78
CA GLY A 181 -16.56 0.15 6.95
C GLY A 181 -16.91 -0.29 8.36
N SER A 182 -16.04 -0.14 9.36
CA SER A 182 -16.25 -0.78 10.65
C SER A 182 -15.25 -0.23 11.66
N GLN A 183 -15.73 0.37 12.76
CA GLN A 183 -14.85 0.75 13.88
C GLN A 183 -14.08 -0.45 14.48
N ASP A 184 -14.44 -1.69 14.10
CA ASP A 184 -13.83 -2.93 14.58
C ASP A 184 -12.99 -3.69 13.54
N SER A 185 -12.90 -3.21 12.30
CA SER A 185 -11.95 -3.75 11.30
C SER A 185 -10.52 -3.33 11.64
N LYS A 186 -9.83 -4.14 12.45
CA LYS A 186 -8.42 -3.92 12.81
C LYS A 186 -7.55 -4.96 12.10
N PRO A 187 -6.45 -4.55 11.44
CA PRO A 187 -5.49 -5.52 10.95
C PRO A 187 -5.02 -6.36 12.13
N LYS A 188 -5.18 -7.68 12.02
CA LYS A 188 -4.73 -8.59 13.08
C LYS A 188 -3.23 -8.71 13.06
N GLN A 189 -2.63 -8.73 11.88
CA GLN A 189 -1.22 -9.00 11.71
C GLN A 189 -0.71 -8.44 10.38
N CYS A 190 0.42 -7.74 10.41
CA CYS A 190 1.13 -7.29 9.21
C CYS A 190 2.59 -7.73 9.33
N PHE A 191 3.10 -8.39 8.30
CA PHE A 191 4.37 -9.11 8.37
C PHE A 191 5.11 -9.09 7.03
N LEU A 192 6.41 -9.34 7.08
CA LEU A 192 7.19 -9.67 5.89
C LEU A 192 6.82 -11.09 5.44
N TRP A 193 6.35 -11.22 4.20
CA TRP A 193 5.91 -12.49 3.65
C TRP A 193 6.78 -12.82 2.45
N ARG A 194 7.69 -13.78 2.62
CA ARG A 194 8.80 -14.01 1.67
C ARG A 194 9.70 -12.77 1.57
N ASP A 195 10.86 -12.90 0.92
CA ASP A 195 11.89 -11.84 0.94
C ASP A 195 11.42 -10.54 0.26
N ASP A 196 10.56 -10.67 -0.75
CA ASP A 196 10.17 -9.57 -1.64
C ASP A 196 8.76 -9.02 -1.41
N PHE A 197 7.95 -9.60 -0.52
CA PHE A 197 6.58 -9.16 -0.28
C PHE A 197 6.33 -8.73 1.16
N ARG A 198 5.44 -7.76 1.31
CA ARG A 198 4.79 -7.41 2.58
C ARG A 198 3.37 -7.92 2.52
N ALA A 199 2.83 -8.35 3.66
CA ALA A 199 1.45 -8.81 3.73
C ALA A 199 0.76 -8.37 5.00
N CYS A 200 -0.55 -8.27 4.93
CA CYS A 200 -1.42 -8.03 6.07
C CYS A 200 -2.59 -9.01 6.06
N TRP A 201 -2.85 -9.60 7.22
CA TRP A 201 -4.01 -10.40 7.54
C TRP A 201 -5.01 -9.55 8.34
N ILE A 202 -6.19 -9.39 7.78
CA ILE A 202 -7.28 -8.59 8.34
C ILE A 202 -8.47 -9.52 8.57
N GLU A 203 -9.04 -9.45 9.76
CA GLU A 203 -10.27 -10.16 10.10
C GLU A 203 -11.35 -9.13 10.35
N ASP A 204 -12.31 -9.06 9.43
CA ASP A 204 -13.49 -8.23 9.57
C ASP A 204 -14.56 -9.10 10.25
N ALA A 205 -14.69 -8.95 11.56
CA ALA A 205 -15.82 -9.49 12.31
C ALA A 205 -16.86 -8.37 12.47
N GLN A 206 -18.05 -8.56 11.92
CA GLN A 206 -19.18 -7.67 12.17
C GLN A 206 -20.46 -8.49 12.30
N ASP A 207 -21.42 -7.95 13.06
CA ASP A 207 -22.65 -8.55 13.60
C ASP A 207 -23.33 -9.66 12.77
N ASP A 208 -24.20 -10.45 13.43
CA ASP A 208 -25.02 -11.58 12.91
C ASP A 208 -25.76 -11.36 11.55
N THR A 209 -25.70 -10.15 10.99
CA THR A 209 -26.30 -9.74 9.72
C THR A 209 -25.31 -9.63 8.54
N TRP A 210 -24.00 -9.68 8.79
CA TRP A 210 -22.96 -9.57 7.75
C TRP A 210 -22.07 -10.82 7.72
N PRO A 211 -21.58 -11.27 6.55
CA PRO A 211 -20.74 -12.46 6.48
C PRO A 211 -19.37 -12.17 7.11
N PHE A 212 -18.82 -13.18 7.79
CA PHE A 212 -17.45 -13.15 8.29
C PHE A 212 -16.49 -13.02 7.11
N ARG A 213 -15.53 -12.09 7.20
CA ARG A 213 -14.56 -11.85 6.13
C ARG A 213 -13.13 -11.89 6.65
N TYR A 214 -12.33 -12.72 6.00
CA TYR A 214 -10.88 -12.77 6.17
C TYR A 214 -10.22 -12.23 4.92
N ARG A 215 -9.29 -11.30 5.09
CA ARG A 215 -8.62 -10.64 3.98
C ARG A 215 -7.11 -10.77 4.13
N PHE A 216 -6.48 -11.28 3.08
CA PHE A 216 -5.03 -11.28 2.91
C PHE A 216 -4.68 -10.30 1.80
N ILE A 217 -3.93 -9.25 2.12
CA ILE A 217 -3.43 -8.27 1.14
C ILE A 217 -1.92 -8.36 1.11
N SER A 218 -1.33 -8.43 -0.07
CA SER A 218 0.12 -8.47 -0.24
C SER A 218 0.59 -7.53 -1.34
N GLU A 219 1.76 -6.93 -1.12
CA GLU A 219 2.41 -5.99 -2.03
C GLU A 219 3.89 -6.35 -2.17
N ASN A 220 4.38 -6.38 -3.40
CA ASN A 220 5.79 -6.57 -3.72
C ASN A 220 6.58 -5.28 -3.45
N ARG A 221 7.77 -5.42 -2.87
CA ARG A 221 8.64 -4.31 -2.46
C ARG A 221 9.41 -3.66 -3.60
N ALA A 222 9.62 -4.39 -4.70
CA ALA A 222 10.50 -4.00 -5.80
C ALA A 222 9.72 -3.66 -7.08
N ILE A 223 8.61 -4.33 -7.34
CA ILE A 223 7.78 -4.15 -8.54
C ILE A 223 6.34 -3.77 -8.17
N PRO A 224 5.61 -3.05 -9.04
CA PRO A 224 4.21 -2.65 -8.79
C PRO A 224 3.26 -3.86 -8.95
N GLN A 225 3.43 -4.87 -8.11
CA GLN A 225 2.62 -6.08 -8.01
C GLN A 225 1.98 -6.12 -6.64
N SER A 226 0.64 -6.13 -6.61
CA SER A 226 -0.08 -6.40 -5.37
C SER A 226 -1.31 -7.25 -5.67
N PHE A 227 -1.70 -8.04 -4.69
CA PHE A 227 -2.87 -8.89 -4.79
C PHE A 227 -3.52 -9.07 -3.43
N GLN A 228 -4.80 -9.41 -3.48
CA GLN A 228 -5.59 -9.67 -2.30
C GLN A 228 -6.46 -10.89 -2.52
N PHE A 229 -6.65 -11.66 -1.46
CA PHE A 229 -7.65 -12.69 -1.40
C PHE A 229 -8.60 -12.38 -0.24
N ASP A 230 -9.90 -12.37 -0.54
CA ASP A 230 -10.94 -12.31 0.49
C ASP A 230 -11.61 -13.68 0.59
N LEU A 231 -11.66 -14.25 1.79
CA LEU A 231 -12.59 -15.31 2.16
C LEU A 231 -13.81 -14.69 2.81
N VAL A 232 -15.00 -14.98 2.29
CA VAL A 232 -16.29 -14.51 2.82
C VAL A 232 -17.11 -15.74 3.20
N THR A 233 -17.58 -15.82 4.44
CA THR A 233 -18.40 -16.94 4.92
C THR A 233 -19.68 -16.43 5.58
N ASN A 234 -20.81 -17.09 5.34
CA ASN A 234 -22.09 -16.67 5.94
C ASN A 234 -22.13 -16.88 7.45
N LYS A 235 -21.38 -17.87 7.94
CA LYS A 235 -21.17 -18.20 9.35
C LYS A 235 -19.70 -18.57 9.54
N TYR A 236 -19.20 -18.51 10.76
CA TYR A 236 -17.85 -18.99 11.04
C TYR A 236 -17.72 -20.47 10.64
N ASP A 237 -16.81 -20.74 9.71
CA ASP A 237 -16.55 -22.08 9.17
C ASP A 237 -15.04 -22.38 9.26
N PRO A 238 -14.62 -23.21 10.23
CA PRO A 238 -13.22 -23.61 10.38
C PRO A 238 -12.64 -24.33 9.16
N SER A 239 -13.47 -25.07 8.42
CA SER A 239 -13.01 -25.83 7.25
C SER A 239 -12.67 -24.87 6.11
N ALA A 240 -13.55 -23.92 5.83
CA ALA A 240 -13.31 -22.90 4.80
C ALA A 240 -12.08 -22.03 5.15
N LEU A 241 -11.89 -21.71 6.43
CA LEU A 241 -10.71 -20.99 6.89
C LEU A 241 -9.41 -21.81 6.73
N SER A 242 -9.47 -23.13 6.97
CA SER A 242 -8.33 -24.02 6.73
C SER A 242 -7.95 -24.05 5.25
N ASP A 243 -8.91 -24.28 4.37
CA ASP A 243 -8.72 -24.30 2.91
C ASP A 243 -8.14 -22.96 2.41
N PHE A 244 -8.61 -21.85 2.97
CA PHE A 244 -8.10 -20.52 2.63
C PHE A 244 -6.65 -20.31 3.06
N ARG A 245 -6.28 -20.75 4.27
CA ARG A 245 -4.88 -20.71 4.73
C ARG A 245 -3.97 -21.58 3.87
N GLU A 246 -4.47 -22.73 3.40
CA GLU A 246 -3.75 -23.61 2.49
C GLU A 246 -3.55 -22.97 1.11
N LEU A 247 -4.60 -22.34 0.56
CA LEU A 247 -4.49 -21.55 -0.67
C LEU A 247 -3.37 -20.53 -0.56
N LEU A 248 -3.35 -19.72 0.52
CA LEU A 248 -2.36 -18.65 0.69
C LEU A 248 -0.92 -19.18 0.72
N ARG A 249 -0.69 -20.39 1.20
CA ARG A 249 0.64 -21.01 1.21
C ARG A 249 1.02 -21.60 -0.13
N SER A 250 0.06 -22.12 -0.87
CA SER A 250 0.27 -22.66 -2.22
C SER A 250 0.57 -21.58 -3.26
N ILE A 251 0.45 -20.30 -2.90
CA ILE A 251 0.71 -19.19 -3.80
C ILE A 251 2.12 -19.31 -4.39
N ASN A 252 2.22 -19.36 -5.71
CA ASN A 252 3.44 -19.19 -6.44
C ASN A 252 3.38 -17.88 -7.23
N ILE A 253 4.43 -17.07 -7.12
CA ILE A 253 4.51 -15.79 -7.81
C ILE A 253 4.96 -16.05 -9.25
N THR A 254 4.20 -15.52 -10.19
CA THR A 254 4.42 -15.66 -11.63
C THR A 254 4.50 -14.28 -12.28
N PRO A 255 5.07 -14.16 -13.49
CA PRO A 255 5.09 -12.90 -14.20
C PRO A 255 3.67 -12.34 -14.41
N ILE A 256 3.52 -11.03 -14.21
CA ILE A 256 2.26 -10.30 -14.39
C ILE A 256 1.91 -10.28 -15.88
N ALA A 257 0.62 -10.37 -16.21
CA ALA A 257 0.16 -10.20 -17.58
C ALA A 257 0.53 -8.80 -18.15
N PRO A 258 0.92 -8.69 -19.43
CA PRO A 258 1.06 -7.39 -20.07
C PRO A 258 -0.32 -6.72 -20.18
N ASN A 259 -0.51 -5.61 -19.45
CA ASN A 259 -1.79 -4.92 -19.23
C ASN A 259 -2.80 -5.72 -18.40
N PRO A 260 -2.53 -5.89 -17.09
CA PRO A 260 -3.43 -6.63 -16.22
C PRO A 260 -4.75 -5.87 -16.04
N ASN A 261 -5.88 -6.50 -16.37
CA ASN A 261 -7.21 -5.95 -16.10
C ASN A 261 -7.59 -6.29 -14.67
N CYS A 262 -7.09 -5.47 -13.75
CA CYS A 262 -7.19 -5.76 -12.33
C CYS A 262 -8.30 -5.00 -11.62
N VAL A 263 -9.01 -5.73 -10.76
CA VAL A 263 -10.09 -5.21 -9.94
C VAL A 263 -9.52 -4.30 -8.87
N ILE A 264 -9.95 -3.04 -8.80
CA ILE A 264 -9.63 -2.22 -7.63
C ILE A 264 -10.13 -2.96 -6.39
N ILE A 265 -9.25 -3.15 -5.40
CA ILE A 265 -9.50 -3.87 -4.14
C ILE A 265 -10.87 -3.52 -3.49
N SER A 266 -11.37 -2.30 -3.71
CA SER A 266 -12.66 -1.83 -3.21
C SER A 266 -13.90 -2.28 -3.99
N ALA A 267 -13.80 -2.95 -5.13
CA ALA A 267 -14.94 -3.21 -6.02
C ALA A 267 -15.86 -4.36 -5.55
N TRP A 268 -15.47 -5.09 -4.50
CA TRP A 268 -16.27 -6.13 -3.85
C TRP A 268 -17.01 -5.65 -2.59
N LEU A 269 -16.88 -4.35 -2.26
CA LEU A 269 -17.64 -3.65 -1.21
C LEU A 269 -19.02 -3.26 -1.76
#